data_AF-A0A059C053-F1
#
_entry.id   AF-A0A059C053-F1
#
_cell.length_a   1.000
_cell.length_b   1.000
_cell.length_c   1.000
_cell.angle_alpha   90.00
_cell.angle_beta   90.00
_cell.angle_gamma   90.00
#
_symmetry.space_group_name_H-M   'P 1'
#
loop_
_entity.id
_entity.type
_entity.pdbx_description
1 polymer ?
#
loop_
_entity_poly.entity_id
_entity_poly.type
_entity_poly.pdbx_seq_one_letter_code
_entity_poly.pdbx_strand_id
1 'polypeptide(L)'
;MPGFEGVIYVAAGKDVKEGKAKVVWTVRQSRGNVKICIIYVLVPSKTIPMGGLGAEIPANSANEILLREHRDKERINVHMILDTYLHVCTEMGVPAEKKYIESDSVQKGIVELIRLHGIRKLVMGAAADRRYFRKMTDIESRKAIFVHDEAHTSCKIWFICNGHLIHTSTPSDQPNVECMLERQDTSQELATSLSHHLQLIRSVYHTGHSSLSNTQLEEELENVQDQLNKVMGELHSALEEKLRLESQFAETDESIKELEPKIIADNEMVQIFRQERELLQIELDNTLQKAEEVGRRKGDSSGTMYFSEFSITEIKEAVQDFDPALKIGEGGCGTVYRGFLRHTPVAIKIIKFFSMDSSQEFQQEVKVLSKVRHPNLITLIGACPEPCTLVYEYIPNGSLEDWLRSSERAKQLPWQARLRIATELCSVLAFLHSWKPSIVHGDVKPGNILLDAHFVSKLSDFGICRLLSSGERSSNNTTAVHLTNPKGTFGYMDPELLVEGNLTIKSDVYSFGIILLELLTKRPASGIANAVRRAISTGTLETILDPSAGGWPYMLAKELAHLALRCCEMSRRNRPDLRSDVWTVLQSISASCQ
;
A
#
# COMPACT_ATOMS: atom_id res chain seq x y z
N MET A 1 -36.67 21.38 5.45
CA MET A 1 -35.88 20.14 5.57
C MET A 1 -35.89 19.75 7.04
N PRO A 2 -36.50 18.63 7.47
CA PRO A 2 -36.48 18.26 8.88
C PRO A 2 -35.02 17.98 9.28
N GLY A 3 -34.51 18.72 10.26
CA GLY A 3 -33.12 18.63 10.71
C GLY A 3 -32.87 17.34 11.48
N PHE A 4 -31.77 16.65 11.16
CA PHE A 4 -31.34 15.45 11.88
C PHE A 4 -31.08 15.76 13.38
N GLU A 5 -31.48 14.86 14.28
CA GLU A 5 -31.32 14.99 15.75
C GLU A 5 -29.86 14.81 16.25
N GLY A 6 -28.88 14.95 15.36
CA GLY A 6 -27.45 14.79 15.62
C GLY A 6 -26.80 13.56 14.97
N VAL A 7 -25.50 13.38 15.21
CA VAL A 7 -24.69 12.28 14.68
C VAL A 7 -24.55 11.17 15.72
N ILE A 8 -24.85 9.93 15.34
CA ILE A 8 -24.56 8.73 16.16
C ILE A 8 -23.37 8.00 15.55
N TYR A 9 -22.34 7.78 16.37
CA TYR A 9 -21.15 7.07 15.96
C TYR A 9 -21.31 5.57 16.21
N VAL A 10 -20.89 4.72 15.27
CA VAL A 10 -20.98 3.26 15.38
C VAL A 10 -19.60 2.65 15.18
N ALA A 11 -19.08 1.97 16.19
CA ALA A 11 -17.80 1.27 16.12
C ALA A 11 -17.90 0.01 15.26
N ALA A 12 -17.28 0.04 14.08
CA ALA A 12 -17.24 -1.07 13.13
C ALA A 12 -16.14 -2.08 13.47
N GLY A 13 -16.39 -3.34 13.14
CA GLY A 13 -15.41 -4.44 13.19
C GLY A 13 -15.08 -4.96 11.79
N LYS A 14 -14.07 -5.83 11.70
CA LYS A 14 -13.67 -6.50 10.44
C LYS A 14 -14.79 -7.35 9.84
N ASP A 15 -15.62 -7.98 10.69
CA ASP A 15 -16.78 -8.73 10.25
C ASP A 15 -17.97 -7.79 10.03
N VAL A 16 -18.28 -7.53 8.75
CA VAL A 16 -19.41 -6.67 8.36
C VAL A 16 -20.76 -7.33 8.67
N LYS A 17 -20.86 -8.67 8.66
CA LYS A 17 -22.12 -9.37 8.96
C LYS A 17 -22.49 -9.17 10.42
N GLU A 18 -21.52 -9.30 11.33
CA GLU A 18 -21.71 -9.01 12.75
C GLU A 18 -22.00 -7.52 12.97
N GLY A 19 -21.25 -6.64 12.28
CA GLY A 19 -21.41 -5.20 12.37
C GLY A 19 -22.76 -4.66 11.88
N LYS A 20 -23.40 -5.34 10.91
CA LYS A 20 -24.71 -4.96 10.38
C LYS A 20 -25.78 -4.92 11.46
N ALA A 21 -25.76 -5.84 12.43
CA ALA A 21 -26.71 -5.83 13.54
C ALA A 21 -26.62 -4.53 14.37
N LYS A 22 -25.42 -3.95 14.47
CA LYS A 22 -25.19 -2.69 15.18
C LYS A 22 -25.80 -1.50 14.47
N VAL A 23 -25.56 -1.40 13.17
CA VAL A 23 -26.16 -0.36 12.32
C VAL A 23 -27.68 -0.47 12.34
N VAL A 24 -28.22 -1.69 12.16
CA VAL A 24 -29.66 -1.93 12.17
C VAL A 24 -30.31 -1.53 13.49
N TRP A 25 -29.67 -1.86 14.62
CA TRP A 25 -30.14 -1.44 15.93
C TRP A 25 -30.15 0.09 16.05
N THR A 26 -29.07 0.77 15.65
CA THR A 26 -28.97 2.25 15.67
C THR A 26 -30.08 2.93 14.88
N VAL A 27 -30.36 2.47 13.65
CA VAL A 27 -31.43 3.03 12.81
C VAL A 27 -32.81 2.84 13.44
N ARG A 28 -33.07 1.66 14.03
CA ARG A 28 -34.35 1.36 14.69
C ARG A 28 -34.58 2.25 15.92
N GLN A 29 -33.57 2.46 16.75
CA GLN A 29 -33.69 3.29 17.95
C GLN A 29 -33.88 4.77 17.65
N SER A 30 -33.28 5.25 16.56
CA SER A 30 -33.35 6.65 16.14
C SER A 30 -34.53 6.97 15.21
N ARG A 31 -35.39 5.98 14.91
CA ARG A 31 -36.50 6.10 13.96
C ARG A 31 -36.10 6.67 12.59
N GLY A 32 -34.83 6.51 12.20
CA GLY A 32 -34.27 7.00 10.93
C GLY A 32 -33.95 8.50 10.86
N ASN A 33 -34.15 9.29 11.93
CA ASN A 33 -33.94 10.75 11.91
C ASN A 33 -32.54 11.19 12.42
N VAL A 34 -31.49 10.43 12.08
CA VAL A 34 -30.12 10.69 12.52
C VAL A 34 -29.12 10.54 11.38
N LYS A 35 -27.97 11.19 11.50
CA LYS A 35 -26.81 10.89 10.65
C LYS A 35 -25.93 9.85 11.35
N ILE A 36 -25.49 8.83 10.64
CA ILE A 36 -24.61 7.78 11.20
C ILE A 36 -23.16 8.05 10.80
N CYS A 37 -22.24 7.99 11.76
CA CYS A 37 -20.81 8.01 11.47
C CYS A 37 -20.19 6.66 11.82
N ILE A 38 -19.73 5.92 10.82
CA ILE A 38 -19.05 4.66 11.04
C ILE A 38 -17.61 4.96 11.42
N ILE A 39 -17.20 4.49 12.60
CA ILE A 39 -15.82 4.63 13.07
C ILE A 39 -15.10 3.29 13.05
N TYR A 40 -13.82 3.31 12.66
CA TYR A 40 -12.99 2.12 12.61
C TYR A 40 -11.60 2.41 13.16
N VAL A 41 -11.00 1.44 13.87
CA VAL A 41 -9.62 1.53 14.33
C VAL A 41 -8.79 0.52 13.57
N LEU A 42 -7.88 1.01 12.73
CA LEU A 42 -6.86 0.18 12.11
C LEU A 42 -5.77 -0.11 13.13
N VAL A 43 -5.65 -1.37 13.52
CA VAL A 43 -4.49 -1.87 14.26
C VAL A 43 -3.54 -2.47 13.22
N PRO A 44 -2.40 -1.82 12.92
CA PRO A 44 -1.49 -2.31 11.91
C PRO A 44 -0.95 -3.70 12.29
N SER A 45 -0.92 -4.64 11.34
CA SER A 45 -0.43 -6.00 11.59
C SER A 45 1.02 -5.99 12.07
N LYS A 46 1.32 -6.81 13.08
CA LYS A 46 2.70 -7.00 13.61
C LYS A 46 3.55 -7.89 12.70
N THR A 47 2.90 -8.60 11.79
CA THR A 47 3.52 -9.48 10.82
C THR A 47 3.02 -9.14 9.41
N ILE A 48 3.87 -9.38 8.42
CA ILE A 48 3.56 -9.22 7.00
C ILE A 48 3.45 -10.62 6.38
N PRO A 49 2.29 -10.98 5.80
CA PRO A 49 2.12 -12.25 5.13
C PRO A 49 2.91 -12.23 3.81
N MET A 50 3.86 -13.15 3.69
CA MET A 50 4.61 -13.38 2.47
C MET A 50 3.78 -14.31 1.59
N GLY A 51 3.34 -13.80 0.44
CA GLY A 51 2.55 -14.56 -0.53
C GLY A 51 3.21 -15.90 -0.84
N GLY A 52 2.45 -17.00 -0.81
CA GLY A 52 2.93 -18.31 -1.24
C GLY A 52 2.85 -19.43 -0.21
N LEU A 53 3.11 -19.16 1.07
CA LEU A 53 3.20 -20.25 2.08
C LEU A 53 2.52 -20.05 3.44
N GLY A 54 1.92 -18.89 3.71
CA GLY A 54 1.51 -18.55 5.09
C GLY A 54 2.69 -18.26 6.01
N ALA A 55 3.88 -18.04 5.43
CA ALA A 55 5.02 -17.51 6.14
C ALA A 55 4.76 -16.02 6.44
N GLU A 56 4.90 -15.67 7.70
CA GLU A 56 4.74 -14.32 8.21
C GLU A 56 6.11 -13.80 8.64
N ILE A 57 6.51 -12.64 8.13
CA ILE A 57 7.70 -11.97 8.64
C ILE A 57 7.29 -10.92 9.68
N PRO A 58 8.03 -10.74 10.78
CA PRO A 58 7.82 -9.62 11.69
C PRO A 58 7.94 -8.28 10.95
N ALA A 59 7.01 -7.35 11.18
CA ALA A 59 6.98 -6.05 10.50
C ALA A 59 8.25 -5.21 10.74
N ASN A 60 8.90 -5.38 11.90
CA ASN A 60 10.17 -4.73 12.24
C ASN A 60 11.40 -5.36 11.56
N SER A 61 11.26 -6.58 11.02
CA SER A 61 12.29 -7.27 10.25
C SER A 61 12.06 -7.16 8.74
N ALA A 62 10.96 -6.52 8.33
CA ALA A 62 10.62 -6.32 6.93
C ALA A 62 11.36 -5.11 6.36
N ASN A 63 11.69 -5.18 5.07
CA ASN A 63 12.18 -4.02 4.33
C ASN A 63 11.12 -2.89 4.32
N GLU A 64 11.55 -1.64 4.37
CA GLU A 64 10.70 -0.44 4.40
C GLU A 64 9.68 -0.39 3.25
N ILE A 65 10.07 -0.78 2.03
CA ILE A 65 9.17 -0.80 0.86
C ILE A 65 8.05 -1.83 1.07
N LEU A 66 8.42 -3.03 1.52
CA LEU A 66 7.48 -4.11 1.78
C LEU A 66 6.53 -3.76 2.92
N LEU A 67 7.05 -3.13 3.98
CA LEU A 67 6.25 -2.63 5.08
C LEU A 67 5.26 -1.58 4.57
N ARG A 68 5.71 -0.61 3.76
CA ARG A 68 4.86 0.43 3.19
C ARG A 68 3.75 -0.14 2.31
N GLU A 69 4.07 -1.00 1.34
CA GLU A 69 3.05 -1.62 0.48
C GLU A 69 2.03 -2.45 1.28
N HIS A 70 2.49 -3.16 2.30
CA HIS A 70 1.60 -3.91 3.17
C HIS A 70 0.66 -2.98 3.94
N ARG A 71 1.19 -1.91 4.55
CA ARG A 71 0.40 -0.88 5.24
C ARG A 71 -0.60 -0.22 4.28
N ASP A 72 -0.22 0.04 3.04
CA ASP A 72 -1.11 0.61 2.02
C ASP A 72 -2.28 -0.33 1.71
N LYS A 73 -2.01 -1.64 1.57
CA LYS A 73 -3.06 -2.66 1.41
C LYS A 73 -3.98 -2.73 2.63
N GLU A 74 -3.45 -2.63 3.84
CA GLU A 74 -4.27 -2.59 5.06
C GLU A 74 -5.21 -1.37 5.05
N ARG A 75 -4.71 -0.18 4.66
CA ARG A 75 -5.52 1.04 4.54
C ARG A 75 -6.60 0.94 3.46
N ILE A 76 -6.26 0.40 2.28
CA ILE A 76 -7.24 0.13 1.20
C ILE A 76 -8.33 -0.81 1.69
N ASN A 77 -7.97 -1.88 2.42
CA ASN A 77 -8.93 -2.82 2.97
C ASN A 77 -9.87 -2.19 3.99
N VAL A 78 -9.37 -1.28 4.84
CA VAL A 78 -10.21 -0.50 5.76
C VAL A 78 -11.23 0.35 4.99
N HIS A 79 -10.81 1.02 3.91
CA HIS A 79 -11.75 1.76 3.07
C HIS A 79 -12.83 0.87 2.47
N MET A 80 -12.48 -0.31 1.94
CA MET A 80 -13.46 -1.28 1.41
C MET A 80 -14.46 -1.73 2.48
N ILE A 81 -13.99 -2.03 3.70
CA ILE A 81 -14.86 -2.40 4.82
C ILE A 81 -15.82 -1.26 5.14
N LEU A 82 -15.31 -0.04 5.33
CA LEU A 82 -16.11 1.14 5.66
C LEU A 82 -17.15 1.46 4.57
N ASP A 83 -16.76 1.35 3.29
CA ASP A 83 -17.70 1.56 2.17
C ASP A 83 -18.82 0.52 2.16
N THR A 84 -18.54 -0.71 2.58
CA THR A 84 -19.57 -1.72 2.76
C THR A 84 -20.56 -1.33 3.87
N TYR A 85 -20.08 -0.77 4.99
CA TYR A 85 -20.97 -0.24 6.04
C TYR A 85 -21.78 0.98 5.56
N LEU A 86 -21.18 1.88 4.79
CA LEU A 86 -21.90 3.03 4.20
C LEU A 86 -23.00 2.58 3.25
N HIS A 87 -22.74 1.53 2.46
CA HIS A 87 -23.75 0.92 1.61
C HIS A 87 -24.92 0.37 2.43
N VAL A 88 -24.65 -0.33 3.54
CA VAL A 88 -25.70 -0.81 4.46
C VAL A 88 -26.53 0.35 5.02
N CYS A 89 -25.92 1.46 5.41
CA CYS A 89 -26.66 2.65 5.87
C CYS A 89 -27.55 3.25 4.76
N THR A 90 -27.03 3.26 3.53
CA THR A 90 -27.73 3.76 2.33
C THR A 90 -28.95 2.89 2.01
N GLU A 91 -28.82 1.55 2.06
CA GLU A 91 -29.94 0.61 1.92
C GLU A 91 -31.03 0.85 2.98
N MET A 92 -30.63 1.29 4.17
CA MET A 92 -31.54 1.61 5.27
C MET A 92 -32.12 3.04 5.18
N GLY A 93 -31.78 3.81 4.14
CA GLY A 93 -32.29 5.16 3.92
C GLY A 93 -31.75 6.22 4.89
N VAL A 94 -30.57 6.00 5.48
CA VAL A 94 -29.98 6.90 6.49
C VAL A 94 -28.67 7.50 5.97
N PRO A 95 -28.47 8.83 6.07
CA PRO A 95 -27.21 9.45 5.65
C PRO A 95 -26.07 8.99 6.56
N ALA A 96 -24.95 8.59 5.95
CA ALA A 96 -23.80 8.11 6.68
C ALA A 96 -22.46 8.68 6.19
N GLU A 97 -21.51 8.78 7.11
CA GLU A 97 -20.11 9.11 6.82
C GLU A 97 -19.18 8.13 7.54
N LYS A 98 -17.89 8.14 7.17
CA LYS A 98 -16.88 7.23 7.73
C LYS A 98 -15.70 8.02 8.31
N LYS A 99 -15.18 7.56 9.45
CA LYS A 99 -13.94 8.04 10.07
C LYS A 99 -13.11 6.86 10.52
N TYR A 100 -11.79 6.96 10.46
CA TYR A 100 -10.93 5.93 11.03
C TYR A 100 -9.65 6.54 11.59
N ILE A 101 -9.01 5.80 12.48
CA ILE A 101 -7.68 6.14 13.03
C ILE A 101 -6.79 4.90 13.02
N GLU A 102 -5.48 5.13 12.95
CA GLU A 102 -4.46 4.10 13.16
C GLU A 102 -4.01 4.12 14.62
N SER A 103 -4.04 2.98 15.31
CA SER A 103 -3.69 2.90 16.73
C SER A 103 -3.19 1.51 17.10
N ASP A 104 -2.32 1.42 18.10
CA ASP A 104 -1.77 0.15 18.59
C ASP A 104 -2.83 -0.79 19.19
N SER A 105 -3.98 -0.26 19.57
CA SER A 105 -5.09 -1.05 20.11
C SER A 105 -6.44 -0.46 19.76
N VAL A 106 -7.43 -1.34 19.54
CA VAL A 106 -8.80 -0.93 19.20
C VAL A 106 -9.40 -0.05 20.29
N GLN A 107 -9.23 -0.40 21.56
CA GLN A 107 -9.86 0.33 22.66
C GLN A 107 -9.27 1.74 22.85
N LYS A 108 -7.95 1.90 22.74
CA LYS A 108 -7.31 3.24 22.80
C LYS A 108 -7.72 4.10 21.61
N GLY A 109 -7.73 3.53 20.40
CA GLY A 109 -8.16 4.26 19.20
C GLY A 109 -9.62 4.71 19.27
N ILE A 110 -10.51 3.95 19.90
CA ILE A 110 -11.91 4.40 20.11
C ILE A 110 -11.97 5.57 21.08
N VAL A 111 -11.26 5.53 22.22
CA VAL A 111 -11.22 6.65 23.18
C VAL A 111 -10.62 7.91 22.54
N GLU A 112 -9.56 7.73 21.74
CA GLU A 112 -8.95 8.83 21.00
C GLU A 112 -9.91 9.44 19.96
N LEU A 113 -10.66 8.61 19.23
CA LEU A 113 -11.72 9.09 18.34
C LEU A 113 -12.83 9.84 19.09
N ILE A 114 -13.19 9.41 20.30
CA ILE A 114 -14.16 10.11 21.15
C ILE A 114 -13.66 11.52 21.46
N ARG A 115 -12.39 11.64 21.86
CA ARG A 115 -11.76 12.92 22.18
C ARG A 115 -11.58 13.82 20.95
N LEU A 116 -10.97 13.31 19.88
CA LEU A 116 -10.63 14.07 18.67
C LEU A 116 -11.85 14.60 17.92
N HIS A 117 -13.00 13.94 18.02
CA HIS A 117 -14.21 14.31 17.31
C HIS A 117 -15.37 14.72 18.22
N GLY A 118 -15.13 14.87 19.52
CA GLY A 118 -16.14 15.23 20.50
C GLY A 118 -17.38 14.32 20.43
N ILE A 119 -17.16 13.00 20.36
CA ILE A 119 -18.25 12.03 20.20
C ILE A 119 -19.10 12.04 21.47
N ARG A 120 -20.39 12.37 21.31
CA ARG A 120 -21.37 12.39 22.42
C ARG A 120 -22.27 11.16 22.47
N LYS A 121 -22.37 10.42 21.37
CA LYS A 121 -23.27 9.28 21.16
C LYS A 121 -22.53 8.18 20.41
N LEU A 122 -22.20 7.08 21.09
CA LEU A 122 -21.44 5.95 20.52
C LEU A 122 -22.18 4.63 20.69
N VAL A 123 -22.20 3.80 19.65
CA VAL A 123 -22.69 2.42 19.69
C VAL A 123 -21.52 1.46 19.46
N MET A 124 -21.31 0.50 20.36
CA MET A 124 -20.22 -0.47 20.27
C MET A 124 -20.60 -1.88 20.76
N GLY A 125 -19.76 -2.88 20.48
CA GLY A 125 -20.02 -4.27 20.84
C GLY A 125 -19.75 -4.57 22.32
N ALA A 126 -20.64 -5.31 22.99
CA ALA A 126 -20.52 -5.67 24.41
C ALA A 126 -19.67 -6.93 24.68
N ALA A 127 -19.49 -7.80 23.68
CA ALA A 127 -18.82 -9.09 23.79
C ALA A 127 -17.80 -9.30 22.66
N ALA A 128 -16.84 -10.20 22.86
CA ALA A 128 -16.03 -10.75 21.77
C ALA A 128 -16.77 -11.93 21.13
N ASP A 129 -16.68 -12.07 19.81
CA ASP A 129 -17.28 -13.16 19.04
C ASP A 129 -17.15 -14.51 19.77
N ARG A 130 -18.30 -15.15 20.04
CA ARG A 130 -18.53 -16.52 20.57
C ARG A 130 -19.16 -16.69 21.96
N ARG A 131 -19.54 -15.63 22.69
CA ARG A 131 -20.18 -15.80 24.02
C ARG A 131 -21.49 -15.05 24.24
N TYR A 132 -22.33 -14.93 23.21
CA TYR A 132 -23.72 -14.51 23.49
C TYR A 132 -24.48 -15.64 24.19
N PHE A 133 -24.69 -15.49 25.49
CA PHE A 133 -25.67 -16.27 26.24
C PHE A 133 -26.95 -15.45 26.37
N ARG A 134 -28.12 -16.09 26.22
CA ARG A 134 -29.47 -15.48 26.20
C ARG A 134 -29.86 -14.73 27.51
N LYS A 135 -28.94 -14.62 28.48
CA LYS A 135 -29.09 -14.00 29.82
C LYS A 135 -27.99 -12.98 30.15
N MET A 136 -27.18 -12.54 29.18
CA MET A 136 -26.09 -11.59 29.42
C MET A 136 -26.65 -10.21 29.84
N THR A 137 -26.28 -9.74 31.03
CA THR A 137 -26.70 -8.45 31.61
C THR A 137 -25.57 -7.42 31.69
N ASP A 138 -24.32 -7.86 31.59
CA ASP A 138 -23.13 -7.02 31.81
C ASP A 138 -22.16 -7.07 30.62
N ILE A 139 -21.26 -6.09 30.54
CA ILE A 139 -20.23 -6.01 29.49
C ILE A 139 -19.13 -7.04 29.78
N GLU A 140 -18.84 -7.95 28.82
CA GLU A 140 -17.78 -8.97 28.97
C GLU A 140 -16.55 -8.72 28.10
N SER A 141 -16.66 -7.84 27.10
CA SER A 141 -15.52 -7.51 26.24
C SER A 141 -14.54 -6.63 26.99
N ARG A 142 -13.29 -7.10 27.15
CA ARG A 142 -12.18 -6.29 27.71
C ARG A 142 -12.00 -4.94 27.00
N LYS A 143 -12.27 -4.89 25.68
CA LYS A 143 -12.23 -3.65 24.90
C LYS A 143 -13.37 -2.71 25.26
N ALA A 144 -14.55 -3.27 25.53
CA ALA A 144 -15.75 -2.52 25.88
C ALA A 144 -15.69 -1.98 27.31
N ILE A 145 -15.18 -2.77 28.26
CA ILE A 145 -14.92 -2.32 29.64
C ILE A 145 -13.93 -1.15 29.62
N PHE A 146 -12.80 -1.28 28.92
CA PHE A 146 -11.83 -0.19 28.81
C PHE A 146 -12.44 1.11 28.23
N VAL A 147 -13.22 1.01 27.15
CA VAL A 147 -13.85 2.19 26.55
C VAL A 147 -14.95 2.76 27.47
N HIS A 148 -15.66 1.92 28.23
CA HIS A 148 -16.63 2.37 29.22
C HIS A 148 -15.95 3.22 30.31
N ASP A 149 -14.80 2.77 30.81
CA ASP A 149 -14.11 3.40 31.94
C ASP A 149 -13.34 4.67 31.54
N GLU A 150 -12.77 4.69 30.31
CA GLU A 150 -11.85 5.74 29.86
C GLU A 150 -12.49 6.77 28.90
N ALA A 151 -13.73 6.55 28.43
CA ALA A 151 -14.39 7.51 27.57
C ALA A 151 -14.77 8.78 28.33
N HIS A 152 -14.73 9.92 27.63
CA HIS A 152 -15.14 11.20 28.18
C HIS A 152 -16.57 11.12 28.75
N THR A 153 -16.80 11.67 29.95
CA THR A 153 -18.08 11.57 30.70
C THR A 153 -19.29 12.13 29.95
N SER A 154 -19.06 13.05 29.00
CA SER A 154 -20.11 13.58 28.11
C SER A 154 -20.52 12.62 26.98
N CYS A 155 -19.84 11.49 26.82
CA CYS A 155 -20.14 10.49 25.80
C CYS A 155 -21.07 9.39 26.33
N LYS A 156 -22.29 9.37 25.81
CA LYS A 156 -23.24 8.27 26.02
C LYS A 156 -22.90 7.09 25.11
N ILE A 157 -22.65 5.92 25.70
CA ILE A 157 -22.24 4.71 24.99
C ILE A 157 -23.28 3.61 25.15
N TRP A 158 -23.76 3.06 24.04
CA TRP A 158 -24.64 1.89 24.02
C TRP A 158 -23.83 0.64 23.64
N PHE A 159 -23.84 -0.35 24.53
CA PHE A 159 -23.18 -1.63 24.36
C PHE A 159 -24.18 -2.67 23.88
N ILE A 160 -23.92 -3.24 22.70
CA ILE A 160 -24.86 -4.14 22.04
C ILE A 160 -24.22 -5.48 21.67
N CYS A 161 -25.01 -6.54 21.67
CA CYS A 161 -24.61 -7.88 21.25
C CYS A 161 -25.77 -8.57 20.52
N ASN A 162 -25.52 -9.16 19.35
CA ASN A 162 -26.54 -9.82 18.51
C ASN A 162 -27.82 -8.97 18.27
N GLY A 163 -27.68 -7.65 18.16
CA GLY A 163 -28.81 -6.74 17.94
C GLY A 163 -29.65 -6.43 19.19
N HIS A 164 -29.18 -6.81 20.38
CA HIS A 164 -29.80 -6.48 21.66
C HIS A 164 -28.94 -5.51 22.46
N LEU A 165 -29.58 -4.56 23.16
CA LEU A 165 -28.91 -3.66 24.11
C LEU A 165 -28.58 -4.42 25.39
N ILE A 166 -27.31 -4.35 25.80
CA ILE A 166 -26.80 -5.00 27.01
C ILE A 166 -26.62 -3.96 28.11
N HIS A 167 -25.94 -2.85 27.82
CA HIS A 167 -25.63 -1.81 28.80
C HIS A 167 -25.60 -0.41 28.15
N THR A 168 -25.86 0.64 28.93
CA THR A 168 -25.75 2.04 28.50
C THR A 168 -24.96 2.85 29.53
N SER A 169 -23.88 3.52 29.13
CA SER A 169 -23.18 4.45 30.03
C SER A 169 -24.03 5.72 30.24
N THR A 170 -24.18 6.15 31.49
CA THR A 170 -24.92 7.37 31.85
C THR A 170 -23.97 8.56 31.93
N PRO A 171 -24.19 9.65 31.17
CA PRO A 171 -23.46 10.90 31.34
C PRO A 171 -23.77 11.51 32.72
N SER A 172 -22.78 12.02 33.43
CA SER A 172 -22.99 12.77 34.68
C SER A 172 -23.45 14.20 34.37
N ASP A 173 -24.59 14.63 34.92
CA ASP A 173 -25.12 16.00 34.78
C ASP A 173 -24.30 17.00 35.64
N GLN A 174 -23.28 17.64 35.06
CA GLN A 174 -22.76 18.92 35.57
C GLN A 174 -22.74 19.95 34.42
N PRO A 175 -23.32 21.16 34.60
CA PRO A 175 -23.46 22.14 33.53
C PRO A 175 -22.18 22.95 33.27
N ASN A 176 -21.83 23.12 31.98
CA ASN A 176 -20.73 23.95 31.48
C ASN A 176 -21.11 25.44 31.45
N VAL A 177 -20.24 26.29 32.01
CA VAL A 177 -20.22 27.74 31.74
C VAL A 177 -18.97 28.04 30.93
N GLU A 178 -19.13 28.29 29.64
CA GLU A 178 -18.03 28.73 28.77
C GLU A 178 -18.52 29.88 27.88
N CYS A 179 -18.33 31.11 28.36
CA CYS A 179 -18.04 32.28 27.52
C CYS A 179 -17.64 33.46 28.42
N MET A 180 -16.38 33.90 28.33
CA MET A 180 -15.97 35.27 28.01
C MET A 180 -14.52 35.53 28.48
N LEU A 181 -13.78 36.14 27.56
CA LEU A 181 -12.35 36.43 27.55
C LEU A 181 -11.89 37.49 28.56
N GLU A 182 -10.57 37.48 28.77
CA GLU A 182 -9.67 38.58 29.17
C GLU A 182 -9.63 39.04 30.64
N ARG A 183 -8.60 38.56 31.38
CA ARG A 183 -7.49 39.34 31.98
C ARG A 183 -6.73 38.49 33.02
N GLN A 184 -5.41 38.41 32.89
CA GLN A 184 -4.54 37.46 33.60
C GLN A 184 -4.11 37.85 35.02
N ASP A 185 -4.52 38.99 35.58
CA ASP A 185 -4.04 39.45 36.91
C ASP A 185 -5.10 39.44 38.03
N THR A 186 -6.34 39.04 37.78
CA THR A 186 -7.42 39.15 38.78
C THR A 186 -7.66 37.87 39.59
N SER A 187 -7.16 36.71 39.16
CA SER A 187 -7.46 35.41 39.78
C SER A 187 -6.92 35.28 41.21
N GLN A 188 -5.68 35.73 41.46
CA GLN A 188 -5.06 35.65 42.78
C GLN A 188 -5.72 36.62 43.78
N GLU A 189 -6.05 37.84 43.32
CA GLU A 189 -6.73 38.85 44.13
C GLU A 189 -8.20 38.48 44.42
N LEU A 190 -8.91 37.92 43.43
CA LEU A 190 -10.28 37.41 43.60
C LEU A 190 -10.33 36.25 44.58
N ALA A 191 -9.40 35.30 44.51
CA ALA A 191 -9.32 34.17 45.45
C ALA A 191 -9.06 34.65 46.89
N THR A 192 -8.17 35.63 47.07
CA THR A 192 -7.85 36.21 48.39
C THR A 192 -9.02 37.03 48.94
N SER A 193 -9.71 37.79 48.08
CA SER A 193 -10.90 38.58 48.43
C SER A 193 -12.11 37.70 48.79
N LEU A 194 -12.34 36.62 48.03
CA LEU A 194 -13.39 35.62 48.30
C LEU A 194 -13.15 34.87 49.61
N SER A 195 -11.89 34.47 49.88
CA SER A 195 -11.53 33.86 51.17
C SER A 195 -11.80 34.80 52.35
N HIS A 196 -11.48 36.09 52.20
CA HIS A 196 -11.73 37.09 53.24
C HIS A 196 -13.25 37.35 53.44
N HIS A 197 -14.04 37.33 52.36
CA HIS A 197 -15.50 37.51 52.42
C HIS A 197 -16.20 36.31 53.09
N LEU A 198 -15.77 35.08 52.80
CA LEU A 198 -16.29 33.87 53.44
C LEU A 198 -15.97 33.83 54.95
N GLN A 199 -14.81 34.36 55.34
CA GLN A 199 -14.41 34.46 56.74
C GLN A 199 -15.20 35.54 57.50
N LEU A 200 -15.56 36.65 56.85
CA LEU A 200 -16.49 37.66 57.37
C LEU A 200 -17.92 37.12 57.50
N ILE A 201 -18.40 36.35 56.51
CA ILE A 201 -19.71 35.71 56.60
C ILE A 201 -19.74 34.73 57.79
N ARG A 202 -18.71 33.90 57.99
CA ARG A 202 -18.61 33.05 59.19
C ARG A 202 -18.66 33.83 60.52
N SER A 203 -18.02 35.01 60.59
CA SER A 203 -17.98 35.78 61.85
C SER A 203 -19.31 36.47 62.19
N VAL A 204 -20.04 36.94 61.18
CA VAL A 204 -21.38 37.55 61.34
C VAL A 204 -22.42 36.50 61.80
N TYR A 205 -22.30 35.26 61.35
CA TYR A 205 -23.23 34.19 61.74
C TYR A 205 -23.02 33.67 63.17
N HIS A 206 -21.82 33.77 63.74
CA HIS A 206 -21.57 33.37 65.13
C HIS A 206 -22.13 34.36 66.18
N THR A 207 -22.66 35.51 65.76
CA THR A 207 -23.17 36.55 66.68
C THR A 207 -24.71 36.71 66.70
N GLY A 208 -25.47 35.95 65.90
CA GLY A 208 -26.93 36.04 65.83
C GLY A 208 -27.64 34.71 66.13
N HIS A 209 -28.41 34.65 67.23
CA HIS A 209 -29.16 33.46 67.64
C HIS A 209 -30.50 33.27 66.89
N SER A 210 -30.84 31.98 66.75
CA SER A 210 -32.18 31.34 66.77
C SER A 210 -32.92 31.02 65.44
N SER A 211 -32.90 29.71 65.15
CA SER A 211 -33.93 28.85 64.54
C SER A 211 -34.45 29.16 63.13
N LEU A 212 -33.87 28.48 62.11
CA LEU A 212 -34.54 27.56 61.16
C LEU A 212 -33.48 27.01 60.16
N SER A 213 -33.30 25.67 60.14
CA SER A 213 -32.47 24.87 59.21
C SER A 213 -30.98 25.25 59.02
N ASN A 214 -30.20 25.35 60.10
CA ASN A 214 -28.74 25.58 59.99
C ASN A 214 -27.99 24.43 59.30
N THR A 215 -28.46 23.18 59.41
CA THR A 215 -27.73 22.02 58.88
C THR A 215 -27.72 21.94 57.36
N GLN A 216 -28.82 22.33 56.69
CA GLN A 216 -28.89 22.31 55.22
C GLN A 216 -28.05 23.43 54.59
N LEU A 217 -27.98 24.60 55.24
CA LEU A 217 -27.19 25.72 54.76
C LEU A 217 -25.68 25.49 54.94
N GLU A 218 -25.27 24.87 56.05
CA GLU A 218 -23.87 24.49 56.28
C GLU A 218 -23.40 23.43 55.27
N GLU A 219 -24.27 22.46 54.96
CA GLU A 219 -24.02 21.42 53.97
C GLU A 219 -23.95 21.98 52.53
N GLU A 220 -24.79 22.96 52.19
CA GLU A 220 -24.68 23.67 50.91
C GLU A 220 -23.42 24.55 50.84
N LEU A 221 -23.02 25.20 51.94
CA LEU A 221 -21.80 26.00 51.98
C LEU A 221 -20.54 25.13 51.83
N GLU A 222 -20.53 23.95 52.44
CA GLU A 222 -19.45 22.96 52.30
C GLU A 222 -19.41 22.37 50.88
N ASN A 223 -20.56 22.05 50.29
CA ASN A 223 -20.65 21.60 48.89
C ASN A 223 -20.16 22.67 47.90
N VAL A 224 -20.50 23.94 48.12
CA VAL A 224 -19.99 25.06 47.29
C VAL A 224 -18.48 25.24 47.47
N GLN A 225 -17.96 25.07 48.69
CA GLN A 225 -16.52 25.13 48.95
C GLN A 225 -15.76 24.00 48.25
N ASP A 226 -16.29 22.78 48.26
CA ASP A 226 -15.70 21.63 47.57
C ASP A 226 -15.75 21.78 46.06
N GLN A 227 -16.86 22.30 45.51
CA GLN A 227 -16.94 22.64 44.09
C GLN A 227 -15.93 23.71 43.71
N LEU A 228 -15.75 24.75 44.54
CA LEU A 228 -14.76 25.78 44.30
C LEU A 228 -13.33 25.22 44.30
N ASN A 229 -13.00 24.36 45.26
CA ASN A 229 -11.68 23.71 45.33
C ASN A 229 -11.43 22.80 44.10
N LYS A 230 -12.45 22.08 43.65
CA LYS A 230 -12.37 21.24 42.44
C LYS A 230 -12.09 22.08 41.20
N VAL A 231 -12.82 23.18 41.01
CA VAL A 231 -12.61 24.10 39.88
C VAL A 231 -11.23 24.74 39.92
N MET A 232 -10.73 25.10 41.12
CA MET A 232 -9.37 25.62 41.25
C MET A 232 -8.31 24.57 40.88
N GLY A 233 -8.51 23.30 41.23
CA GLY A 233 -7.61 22.21 40.84
C GLY A 233 -7.56 21.98 39.34
N GLU A 234 -8.73 21.96 38.69
CA GLU A 234 -8.83 21.83 37.22
C GLU A 234 -8.19 23.03 36.50
N LEU A 235 -8.40 24.25 37.02
CA LEU A 235 -7.77 25.46 36.48
C LEU A 235 -6.24 25.41 36.60
N HIS A 236 -5.71 24.89 37.71
CA HIS A 236 -4.26 24.75 37.90
C HIS A 236 -3.66 23.74 36.92
N SER A 237 -4.33 22.59 36.73
CA SER A 237 -3.88 21.57 35.77
C SER A 237 -3.92 22.07 34.33
N ALA A 238 -4.95 22.82 33.94
CA ALA A 238 -5.04 23.42 32.61
C ALA A 238 -3.98 24.50 32.37
N LEU A 239 -3.63 25.27 33.41
CA LEU A 239 -2.55 26.27 33.35
C LEU A 239 -1.18 25.61 33.16
N GLU A 240 -0.93 24.49 33.84
CA GLU A 240 0.29 23.71 33.70
C GLU A 240 0.40 23.07 32.31
N GLU A 241 -0.70 22.55 31.76
CA GLU A 241 -0.73 22.02 30.39
C GLU A 241 -0.48 23.12 29.35
N LYS A 242 -1.06 24.31 29.53
CA LYS A 242 -0.80 25.49 28.69
C LYS A 242 0.69 25.86 28.69
N LEU A 243 1.30 25.97 29.86
CA LEU A 243 2.72 26.28 30.01
C LEU A 243 3.60 25.22 29.31
N ARG A 244 3.23 23.95 29.41
CA ARG A 244 3.93 22.86 28.71
C ARG A 244 3.84 23.00 27.19
N LEU A 245 2.66 23.33 26.66
CA LEU A 245 2.47 23.54 25.23
C LEU A 245 3.24 24.77 24.74
N GLU A 246 3.24 25.87 25.49
CA GLU A 246 4.01 27.08 25.15
C GLU A 246 5.52 26.79 25.05
N SER A 247 6.05 25.94 25.95
CA SER A 247 7.44 25.47 25.87
C SER A 247 7.70 24.63 24.61
N GLN A 248 6.78 23.73 24.24
CA GLN A 248 6.92 22.93 23.02
C GLN A 248 6.89 23.76 21.75
N PHE A 249 6.03 24.79 21.69
CA PHE A 249 6.01 25.71 20.55
C PHE A 249 7.32 26.48 20.40
N ALA A 250 7.92 26.92 21.51
CA ALA A 250 9.22 27.60 21.49
C ALA A 250 10.35 26.69 20.95
N GLU A 251 10.39 25.42 21.35
CA GLU A 251 11.37 24.44 20.83
C GLU A 251 11.20 24.18 19.33
N THR A 252 9.95 24.12 18.84
CA THR A 252 9.69 23.94 17.40
C THR A 252 10.09 25.17 16.58
N ASP A 253 9.86 26.38 17.10
CA ASP A 253 10.27 27.62 16.42
C ASP A 253 11.79 27.76 16.34
N GLU A 254 12.52 27.31 17.37
CA GLU A 254 13.98 27.28 17.36
C GLU A 254 14.51 26.26 16.33
N SER A 255 13.88 25.09 16.24
CA SER A 255 14.21 24.07 15.23
C SER A 255 13.97 24.55 13.80
N ILE A 256 12.89 25.33 13.57
CA ILE A 256 12.60 25.93 12.26
C ILE A 256 13.68 26.93 11.88
N LYS A 257 14.08 27.83 12.80
CA LYS A 257 15.15 28.80 12.57
C LYS A 257 16.49 28.16 12.22
N GLU A 258 16.77 26.95 12.73
CA GLU A 258 18.01 26.23 12.40
C GLU A 258 17.96 25.56 11.01
N LEU A 259 16.77 25.13 10.55
CA LEU A 259 16.59 24.43 9.29
C LEU A 259 16.48 25.37 8.09
N GLU A 260 15.89 26.55 8.26
CA GLU A 260 15.74 27.56 7.19
C GLU A 260 17.05 27.90 6.45
N PRO A 261 18.17 28.25 7.12
CA PRO A 261 19.41 28.56 6.41
C PRO A 261 20.02 27.35 5.70
N LYS A 262 19.81 26.13 6.20
CA LYS A 262 20.30 24.89 5.56
C LYS A 262 19.57 24.64 4.24
N ILE A 263 18.25 24.85 4.21
CA ILE A 263 17.44 24.74 2.97
C ILE A 263 17.90 25.78 1.93
N ILE A 264 18.22 27.00 2.36
CA ILE A 264 18.72 28.05 1.46
C ILE A 264 20.07 27.63 0.87
N ALA A 265 21.00 27.16 1.70
CA ALA A 265 22.31 26.67 1.24
C ALA A 265 22.21 25.47 0.28
N ASP A 266 21.34 24.50 0.57
CA ASP A 266 21.10 23.35 -0.31
C ASP A 266 20.51 23.78 -1.67
N ASN A 267 19.60 24.75 -1.66
CA ASN A 267 19.04 25.31 -2.90
C ASN A 267 20.09 26.05 -3.74
N GLU A 268 21.02 26.79 -3.10
CA GLU A 268 22.15 27.42 -3.79
C GLU A 268 23.08 26.37 -4.41
N MET A 269 23.40 25.30 -3.68
CA MET A 269 24.20 24.18 -4.21
C MET A 269 23.54 23.51 -5.41
N VAL A 270 22.22 23.33 -5.39
CA VAL A 270 21.46 22.79 -6.53
C VAL A 270 21.57 23.68 -7.77
N GLN A 271 21.58 25.01 -7.62
CA GLN A 271 21.79 25.93 -8.75
C GLN A 271 23.20 25.82 -9.32
N ILE A 272 24.21 25.70 -8.47
CA ILE A 272 25.61 25.53 -8.91
C ILE A 272 25.77 24.23 -9.71
N PHE A 273 25.27 23.10 -9.18
CA PHE A 273 25.31 21.83 -9.90
C PHE A 273 24.53 21.86 -11.23
N ARG A 274 23.46 22.64 -11.29
CA ARG A 274 22.70 22.83 -12.54
C ARG A 274 23.53 23.55 -13.60
N GLN A 275 24.23 24.63 -13.22
CA GLN A 275 25.13 25.36 -14.12
C GLN A 275 26.31 24.49 -14.58
N GLU A 276 26.92 23.72 -13.66
CA GLU A 276 28.02 22.81 -14.00
C GLU A 276 27.58 21.72 -14.98
N ARG A 277 26.35 21.19 -14.83
CA ARG A 277 25.77 20.23 -15.76
C ARG A 277 25.53 20.83 -17.14
N GLU A 278 25.06 22.08 -17.22
CA GLU A 278 24.88 22.78 -18.50
C GLU A 278 26.23 22.98 -19.22
N LEU A 279 27.30 23.33 -18.50
CA LEU A 279 28.63 23.46 -19.05
C LEU A 279 29.18 22.12 -19.56
N LEU A 280 29.02 21.05 -18.78
CA LEU A 280 29.43 19.70 -19.18
C LEU A 280 28.63 19.19 -20.39
N GLN A 281 27.35 19.56 -20.50
CA GLN A 281 26.52 19.24 -21.67
C GLN A 281 27.06 19.93 -22.92
N ILE A 282 27.41 21.21 -22.83
CA ILE A 282 28.03 21.96 -23.94
C ILE A 282 29.36 21.32 -24.36
N GLU A 283 30.18 20.89 -23.40
CA GLU A 283 31.45 20.21 -23.70
C GLU A 283 31.23 18.83 -24.34
N LEU A 284 30.22 18.09 -23.88
CA LEU A 284 29.81 16.82 -24.48
C LEU A 284 29.33 17.02 -25.93
N ASP A 285 28.46 17.99 -26.19
CA ASP A 285 27.96 18.29 -27.53
C ASP A 285 29.11 18.68 -28.48
N ASN A 286 30.06 19.48 -28.00
CA ASN A 286 31.27 19.84 -28.75
C ASN A 286 32.16 18.62 -29.05
N THR A 287 32.26 17.65 -28.15
CA THR A 287 33.03 16.41 -28.40
C THR A 287 32.30 15.44 -29.33
N LEU A 288 30.97 15.35 -29.24
CA LEU A 288 30.13 14.58 -30.15
C LEU A 288 30.19 15.12 -31.58
N GLN A 289 30.13 16.45 -31.75
CA GLN A 289 30.24 17.08 -33.05
C GLN A 289 31.60 16.80 -33.72
N LYS A 290 32.69 16.80 -32.92
CA LYS A 290 34.02 16.38 -33.39
C LYS A 290 34.09 14.88 -33.73
N ALA A 291 33.39 14.02 -32.99
CA ALA A 291 33.35 12.59 -33.26
C ALA A 291 32.53 12.25 -34.52
N GLU A 292 31.45 12.98 -34.78
CA GLU A 292 30.65 12.86 -36.01
C GLU A 292 31.42 13.30 -37.27
N GLU A 293 32.22 14.37 -37.17
CA GLU A 293 33.12 14.78 -38.27
C GLU A 293 34.19 13.72 -38.59
N VAL A 294 34.65 12.98 -37.58
CA VAL A 294 35.56 11.84 -37.75
C VAL A 294 34.84 10.63 -38.34
N GLY A 295 33.57 10.40 -37.98
CA GLY A 295 32.72 9.33 -38.50
C GLY A 295 32.33 9.50 -39.97
N ARG A 296 32.07 10.73 -40.44
CA ARG A 296 31.75 11.02 -41.85
C ARG A 296 32.88 10.68 -42.83
N ARG A 297 34.11 10.45 -42.36
CA ARG A 297 35.26 10.03 -43.20
C ARG A 297 35.35 8.51 -43.40
N LYS A 298 34.51 7.71 -42.75
CA LYS A 298 34.43 6.25 -42.91
C LYS A 298 32.98 5.82 -43.09
N GLY A 299 32.40 6.16 -44.24
CA GLY A 299 31.13 5.56 -44.66
C GLY A 299 31.38 4.21 -45.29
N ASP A 300 30.75 3.16 -44.76
CA ASP A 300 30.19 2.13 -45.63
C ASP A 300 28.94 1.47 -45.03
N SER A 301 28.07 1.07 -45.94
CA SER A 301 26.66 0.75 -45.76
C SER A 301 26.43 -0.75 -45.55
N SER A 302 25.69 -1.14 -44.50
CA SER A 302 25.00 -2.44 -44.41
C SER A 302 23.86 -2.40 -43.40
N GLY A 303 22.67 -2.84 -43.83
CA GLY A 303 21.37 -2.74 -43.14
C GLY A 303 21.22 -3.62 -41.91
N THR A 304 21.93 -3.26 -40.84
CA THR A 304 21.61 -3.70 -39.48
C THR A 304 20.74 -2.60 -38.87
N MET A 305 19.58 -2.91 -38.30
CA MET A 305 18.76 -1.92 -37.60
C MET A 305 19.46 -1.54 -36.28
N TYR A 306 20.40 -0.61 -36.39
CA TYR A 306 21.15 -0.05 -35.25
C TYR A 306 20.18 0.70 -34.34
N PHE A 307 20.40 0.57 -33.03
CA PHE A 307 19.77 1.42 -32.02
C PHE A 307 19.85 2.89 -32.47
N SER A 308 18.71 3.56 -32.54
CA SER A 308 18.61 4.94 -33.03
C SER A 308 18.36 5.90 -31.89
N GLU A 309 19.08 7.02 -31.87
CA GLU A 309 18.72 8.15 -31.02
C GLU A 309 17.69 9.01 -31.74
N PHE A 310 16.62 9.38 -31.04
CA PHE A 310 15.51 10.17 -31.58
C PHE A 310 15.43 11.53 -30.91
N SER A 311 15.06 12.55 -31.68
CA SER A 311 14.76 13.88 -31.13
C SER A 311 13.38 13.93 -30.48
N ILE A 312 13.19 14.83 -29.50
CA ILE A 312 11.86 15.06 -28.91
C ILE A 312 10.82 15.50 -29.94
N THR A 313 11.24 16.22 -30.98
CA THR A 313 10.37 16.63 -32.08
C THR A 313 9.82 15.42 -32.82
N GLU A 314 10.69 14.46 -33.18
CA GLU A 314 10.26 13.20 -33.81
C GLU A 314 9.32 12.40 -32.90
N ILE A 315 9.59 12.36 -31.60
CA ILE A 315 8.72 11.68 -30.63
C ILE A 315 7.33 12.34 -30.60
N LYS A 316 7.27 13.67 -30.48
CA LYS A 316 6.01 14.43 -30.47
C LYS A 316 5.19 14.21 -31.74
N GLU A 317 5.83 14.28 -32.90
CA GLU A 317 5.18 14.02 -34.18
C GLU A 317 4.64 12.60 -34.25
N ALA A 318 5.42 11.60 -33.80
CA ALA A 318 5.02 10.20 -33.83
C ALA A 318 3.80 9.88 -32.95
N VAL A 319 3.56 10.67 -31.89
CA VAL A 319 2.43 10.50 -30.96
C VAL A 319 1.42 11.65 -31.01
N GLN A 320 1.43 12.46 -32.09
CA GLN A 320 0.49 13.57 -32.31
C GLN A 320 0.36 14.49 -31.09
N ASP A 321 1.50 15.00 -30.61
CA ASP A 321 1.59 15.86 -29.41
C ASP A 321 1.03 15.22 -28.13
N PHE A 322 1.28 13.91 -27.97
CA PHE A 322 0.86 13.09 -26.83
C PHE A 322 -0.66 12.98 -26.70
N ASP A 323 -1.36 12.78 -27.83
CA ASP A 323 -2.81 12.58 -27.85
C ASP A 323 -3.23 11.47 -26.86
N PRO A 324 -4.11 11.76 -25.88
CA PRO A 324 -4.64 10.77 -24.95
C PRO A 324 -5.26 9.54 -25.62
N ALA A 325 -5.78 9.66 -26.85
CA ALA A 325 -6.35 8.54 -27.62
C ALA A 325 -5.29 7.51 -28.06
N LEU A 326 -4.02 7.92 -28.15
CA LEU A 326 -2.89 7.05 -28.50
C LEU A 326 -2.28 6.36 -27.27
N LYS A 327 -2.72 6.70 -26.07
CA LYS A 327 -2.23 6.08 -24.83
C LYS A 327 -2.69 4.62 -24.74
N ILE A 328 -1.72 3.70 -24.64
CA ILE A 328 -1.98 2.26 -24.55
C ILE A 328 -1.72 1.68 -23.16
N GLY A 329 -1.01 2.41 -22.28
CA GLY A 329 -0.77 1.98 -20.91
C GLY A 329 -0.21 3.08 -20.02
N GLU A 330 -0.42 2.95 -18.71
CA GLU A 330 0.18 3.81 -17.69
C GLU A 330 0.40 3.00 -16.41
N GLY A 331 1.58 3.15 -15.81
CA GLY A 331 1.94 2.49 -14.56
C GLY A 331 3.04 3.23 -13.81
N GLY A 332 3.61 2.59 -12.79
CA GLY A 332 4.69 3.15 -11.98
C GLY A 332 5.94 3.54 -12.78
N CYS A 333 6.19 2.85 -13.89
CA CYS A 333 7.35 3.07 -14.76
C CYS A 333 7.13 4.14 -15.83
N GLY A 334 5.92 4.72 -15.92
CA GLY A 334 5.62 5.80 -16.87
C GLY A 334 4.38 5.56 -17.73
N THR A 335 4.29 6.32 -18.82
CA THR A 335 3.15 6.28 -19.76
C THR A 335 3.62 5.75 -21.11
N VAL A 336 2.83 4.86 -21.71
CA VAL A 336 3.12 4.26 -23.02
C VAL A 336 2.08 4.72 -24.04
N TYR A 337 2.56 5.23 -25.16
CA TYR A 337 1.77 5.64 -26.31
C TYR A 337 2.04 4.72 -27.50
N ARG A 338 1.01 4.48 -28.31
CA ARG A 338 1.16 3.97 -29.67
C ARG A 338 1.60 5.13 -30.55
N GLY A 339 2.66 4.94 -31.31
CA GLY A 339 3.14 5.94 -32.26
C GLY A 339 3.39 5.35 -33.64
N PHE A 340 3.68 6.23 -34.58
CA PHE A 340 4.12 5.86 -35.92
C PHE A 340 5.36 6.67 -36.28
N LEU A 341 6.51 6.01 -36.30
CA LEU A 341 7.82 6.65 -36.42
C LEU A 341 8.55 6.07 -37.63
N ARG A 342 8.96 6.93 -38.58
CA ARG A 342 9.66 6.53 -39.82
C ARG A 342 9.00 5.34 -40.52
N HIS A 343 7.68 5.44 -40.75
CA HIS A 343 6.84 4.39 -41.35
C HIS A 343 6.71 3.08 -40.56
N THR A 344 7.12 3.06 -39.30
CA THR A 344 7.07 1.89 -38.43
C THR A 344 6.10 2.13 -37.27
N PRO A 345 5.15 1.22 -37.00
CA PRO A 345 4.35 1.30 -35.78
C PRO A 345 5.23 0.99 -34.56
N VAL A 346 5.19 1.88 -33.57
CA VAL A 346 6.06 1.81 -32.38
C VAL A 346 5.26 1.96 -31.09
N ALA A 347 5.82 1.48 -29.99
CA ALA A 347 5.38 1.79 -28.64
C ALA A 347 6.40 2.74 -27.98
N ILE A 348 5.93 3.92 -27.57
CA ILE A 348 6.76 4.99 -27.03
C ILE A 348 6.47 5.10 -25.53
N LYS A 349 7.42 4.65 -24.70
CA LYS A 349 7.35 4.68 -23.23
C LYS A 349 8.09 5.90 -22.71
N ILE A 350 7.36 6.83 -22.11
CA ILE A 350 7.92 8.01 -21.45
C ILE A 350 8.08 7.68 -19.98
N ILE A 351 9.32 7.72 -19.48
CA ILE A 351 9.61 7.46 -18.09
C ILE A 351 9.19 8.68 -17.25
N LYS A 352 8.39 8.45 -16.20
CA LYS A 352 8.04 9.51 -15.24
C LYS A 352 9.16 9.66 -14.22
N PHE A 353 9.67 10.88 -14.06
CA PHE A 353 10.65 11.20 -13.02
C PHE A 353 9.95 11.45 -11.69
N PHE A 354 9.92 10.43 -10.83
CA PHE A 354 9.49 10.58 -9.44
C PHE A 354 10.65 10.50 -8.44
N SER A 355 11.84 10.09 -8.89
CA SER A 355 13.05 9.93 -8.05
C SER A 355 14.34 9.84 -8.89
N MET A 356 15.51 9.89 -8.24
CA MET A 356 16.81 9.64 -8.90
C MET A 356 16.91 8.23 -9.52
N ASP A 357 16.16 7.26 -9.00
CA ASP A 357 16.16 5.88 -9.50
C ASP A 357 15.61 5.76 -10.93
N SER A 358 14.67 6.61 -11.33
CA SER A 358 14.03 6.55 -12.66
C SER A 358 15.02 6.79 -13.81
N SER A 359 16.05 7.62 -13.59
CA SER A 359 17.12 7.86 -14.58
C SER A 359 18.02 6.63 -14.73
N GLN A 360 18.33 5.95 -13.62
CA GLN A 360 19.11 4.71 -13.65
C GLN A 360 18.36 3.59 -14.36
N GLU A 361 17.04 3.48 -14.15
CA GLU A 361 16.20 2.47 -14.81
C GLU A 361 16.18 2.67 -16.33
N PHE A 362 16.05 3.91 -16.81
CA PHE A 362 16.17 4.24 -18.24
C PHE A 362 17.54 3.83 -18.81
N GLN A 363 18.64 4.27 -18.17
CA GLN A 363 19.99 3.98 -18.64
C GLN A 363 20.28 2.47 -18.64
N GLN A 364 19.79 1.75 -17.64
CA GLN A 364 19.95 0.31 -17.54
C GLN A 364 19.19 -0.42 -18.65
N GLU A 365 17.96 -0.02 -18.93
CA GLU A 365 17.13 -0.59 -20.01
C GLU A 365 17.77 -0.37 -21.39
N VAL A 366 18.25 0.85 -21.68
CA VAL A 366 19.01 1.16 -22.91
C VAL A 366 20.29 0.32 -22.99
N LYS A 367 21.08 0.26 -21.91
CA LYS A 367 22.36 -0.45 -21.87
C LYS A 367 22.23 -1.94 -22.17
N VAL A 368 21.15 -2.57 -21.72
CA VAL A 368 20.89 -4.00 -21.94
C VAL A 368 20.25 -4.22 -23.31
N LEU A 369 19.09 -3.62 -23.59
CA LEU A 369 18.30 -3.94 -24.79
C LEU A 369 18.90 -3.42 -26.09
N SER A 370 19.87 -2.49 -26.06
CA SER A 370 20.66 -2.12 -27.25
C SER A 370 21.62 -3.23 -27.70
N LYS A 371 21.96 -4.19 -26.84
CA LYS A 371 23.00 -5.22 -27.08
C LYS A 371 22.45 -6.63 -27.25
N VAL A 372 21.25 -6.89 -26.77
CA VAL A 372 20.66 -8.24 -26.80
C VAL A 372 19.46 -8.30 -27.75
N ARG A 373 19.36 -9.39 -28.50
CA ARG A 373 18.23 -9.68 -29.40
C ARG A 373 17.85 -11.16 -29.24
N HIS A 374 16.56 -11.42 -29.10
CA HIS A 374 16.00 -12.77 -29.01
C HIS A 374 14.54 -12.73 -29.52
N PRO A 375 14.02 -13.79 -30.19
CA PRO A 375 12.66 -13.78 -30.73
C PRO A 375 11.57 -13.44 -29.70
N ASN A 376 11.72 -13.97 -28.47
CA ASN A 376 10.81 -13.75 -27.34
C ASN A 376 11.24 -12.60 -26.40
N LEU A 377 12.02 -11.65 -26.92
CA LEU A 377 12.43 -10.44 -26.20
C LEU A 377 11.90 -9.22 -26.95
N ILE A 378 11.42 -8.21 -26.22
CA ILE A 378 11.00 -6.94 -26.81
C ILE A 378 12.18 -6.25 -27.50
N THR A 379 11.95 -5.75 -28.72
CA THR A 379 12.96 -5.05 -29.50
C THR A 379 12.94 -3.56 -29.14
N LEU A 380 13.99 -3.09 -28.46
CA LEU A 380 14.27 -1.66 -28.36
C LEU A 380 14.77 -1.16 -29.73
N ILE A 381 14.00 -0.25 -30.33
CA ILE A 381 14.31 0.40 -31.61
C ILE A 381 15.26 1.57 -31.36
N GLY A 382 15.04 2.32 -30.28
CA GLY A 382 15.84 3.48 -29.96
C GLY A 382 15.40 4.18 -28.68
N ALA A 383 15.99 5.33 -28.40
CA ALA A 383 15.63 6.14 -27.25
C ALA A 383 15.76 7.64 -27.56
N CYS A 384 15.06 8.45 -26.79
CA CYS A 384 15.28 9.90 -26.70
C CYS A 384 15.75 10.19 -25.26
N PRO A 385 16.95 10.76 -25.05
CA PRO A 385 17.44 11.07 -23.71
C PRO A 385 16.58 12.10 -22.97
N GLU A 386 16.02 13.07 -23.70
CA GLU A 386 15.28 14.20 -23.15
C GLU A 386 13.95 14.44 -23.87
N PRO A 387 12.80 14.12 -23.25
CA PRO A 387 12.65 13.43 -21.97
C PRO A 387 13.02 11.94 -22.13
N CYS A 388 13.51 11.30 -21.06
CA CYS A 388 13.89 9.87 -21.04
C CYS A 388 12.76 8.98 -21.60
N THR A 389 12.85 8.66 -22.88
CA THR A 389 11.81 8.01 -23.66
C THR A 389 12.41 6.82 -24.39
N LEU A 390 11.73 5.69 -24.30
CA LEU A 390 12.15 4.44 -24.93
C LEU A 390 11.19 4.12 -26.07
N VAL A 391 11.74 3.76 -27.23
CA VAL A 391 10.99 3.43 -28.44
C VAL A 391 11.13 1.94 -28.72
N TYR A 392 10.02 1.21 -28.62
CA TYR A 392 9.93 -0.22 -28.84
C TYR A 392 9.18 -0.58 -30.11
N GLU A 393 9.36 -1.81 -30.57
CA GLU A 393 8.39 -2.43 -31.48
C GLU A 393 6.98 -2.41 -30.86
N TYR A 394 5.95 -2.13 -31.67
CA TYR A 394 4.57 -2.15 -31.20
C TYR A 394 4.02 -3.59 -31.16
N ILE A 395 3.53 -3.99 -29.98
CA ILE A 395 2.97 -5.32 -29.73
C ILE A 395 1.44 -5.23 -29.54
N PRO A 396 0.63 -5.72 -30.50
CA PRO A 396 -0.79 -5.36 -30.59
C PRO A 396 -1.72 -6.06 -29.59
N ASN A 397 -1.38 -7.26 -29.11
CA ASN A 397 -2.29 -8.01 -28.23
C ASN A 397 -2.12 -7.68 -26.74
N GLY A 398 -1.24 -6.74 -26.38
CA GLY A 398 -1.05 -6.31 -24.98
C GLY A 398 -0.41 -7.39 -24.11
N SER A 399 -0.62 -7.29 -22.79
CA SER A 399 0.05 -8.15 -21.79
C SER A 399 -0.69 -9.46 -21.52
N LEU A 400 0.04 -10.53 -21.19
CA LEU A 400 -0.51 -11.81 -20.76
C LEU A 400 -1.44 -11.65 -19.55
N GLU A 401 -1.14 -10.70 -18.66
CA GLU A 401 -1.99 -10.39 -17.51
C GLU A 401 -3.41 -10.00 -17.94
N ASP A 402 -3.55 -9.17 -18.97
CA ASP A 402 -4.85 -8.74 -19.48
C ASP A 402 -5.64 -9.90 -20.11
N TRP A 403 -4.93 -10.84 -20.73
CA TRP A 403 -5.54 -12.06 -21.27
C TRP A 403 -6.01 -13.01 -20.17
N LEU A 404 -5.20 -13.20 -19.12
CA LEU A 404 -5.57 -14.06 -17.99
C LEU A 404 -6.64 -13.43 -17.11
N ARG A 405 -6.73 -12.10 -17.00
CA ARG A 405 -7.75 -11.42 -16.20
C ARG A 405 -9.14 -11.47 -16.84
N SER A 406 -9.21 -11.40 -18.18
CA SER A 406 -10.47 -11.43 -18.91
C SER A 406 -10.93 -12.86 -19.20
N SER A 407 -12.12 -13.24 -18.71
CA SER A 407 -12.69 -14.57 -18.97
C SER A 407 -12.95 -14.85 -20.45
N GLU A 408 -13.28 -13.84 -21.26
CA GLU A 408 -13.50 -14.02 -22.69
C GLU A 408 -12.19 -14.16 -23.47
N ARG A 409 -11.16 -13.39 -23.10
CA ARG A 409 -9.83 -13.53 -23.72
C ARG A 409 -9.13 -14.81 -23.30
N ALA A 410 -9.26 -15.21 -22.03
CA ALA A 410 -8.65 -16.44 -21.52
C ALA A 410 -9.09 -17.70 -22.27
N LYS A 411 -10.34 -17.74 -22.78
CA LYS A 411 -10.87 -18.83 -23.63
C LYS A 411 -10.13 -18.97 -24.97
N GLN A 412 -9.50 -17.90 -25.43
CA GLN A 412 -8.72 -17.88 -26.68
C GLN A 412 -7.25 -18.30 -26.45
N LEU A 413 -6.85 -18.53 -25.20
CA LEU A 413 -5.55 -19.09 -24.84
C LEU A 413 -5.72 -20.54 -24.35
N PRO A 414 -5.90 -21.51 -25.27
CA PRO A 414 -5.98 -22.92 -24.90
C PRO A 414 -4.66 -23.39 -24.29
N TRP A 415 -4.69 -24.54 -23.61
CA TRP A 415 -3.53 -25.06 -22.88
C TRP A 415 -2.25 -25.17 -23.73
N GLN A 416 -2.37 -25.45 -25.03
CA GLN A 416 -1.24 -25.50 -25.97
C GLN A 416 -0.58 -24.13 -26.13
N ALA A 417 -1.38 -23.06 -26.22
CA ALA A 417 -0.86 -21.70 -26.29
C ALA A 417 -0.18 -21.31 -24.98
N ARG A 418 -0.73 -21.71 -23.83
CA ARG A 418 -0.13 -21.47 -22.52
C ARG A 418 1.20 -22.21 -22.35
N LEU A 419 1.28 -23.46 -22.79
CA LEU A 419 2.52 -24.23 -22.81
C LEU A 419 3.57 -23.61 -23.75
N ARG A 420 3.15 -23.09 -24.91
CA ARG A 420 4.02 -22.36 -25.82
C ARG A 420 4.60 -21.12 -25.16
N ILE A 421 3.76 -20.29 -24.53
CA ILE A 421 4.17 -19.10 -23.77
C ILE A 421 5.17 -19.48 -22.66
N ALA A 422 4.90 -20.55 -21.91
CA ALA A 422 5.83 -21.06 -20.89
C ALA A 422 7.20 -21.44 -21.47
N THR A 423 7.20 -22.11 -22.63
CA THR A 423 8.43 -22.53 -23.32
C THR A 423 9.21 -21.34 -23.86
N GLU A 424 8.54 -20.40 -24.51
CA GLU A 424 9.13 -19.15 -25.02
C GLU A 424 9.73 -18.28 -23.90
N LEU A 425 9.03 -18.17 -22.77
CA LEU A 425 9.53 -17.46 -21.58
C LEU A 425 10.77 -18.16 -21.00
N CYS A 426 10.75 -19.50 -20.93
CA CYS A 426 11.93 -20.28 -20.52
C CYS A 426 13.13 -20.03 -21.45
N SER A 427 12.90 -19.99 -22.77
CA SER A 427 13.93 -19.72 -23.78
C SER A 427 14.61 -18.37 -23.55
N VAL A 428 13.83 -17.29 -23.43
CA VAL A 428 14.40 -15.93 -23.27
C VAL A 428 15.11 -15.77 -21.93
N LEU A 429 14.58 -16.33 -20.84
CA LEU A 429 15.24 -16.27 -19.53
C LEU A 429 16.54 -17.07 -19.51
N ALA A 430 16.55 -18.28 -20.08
CA ALA A 430 17.76 -19.08 -20.21
C ALA A 430 18.83 -18.36 -21.06
N PHE A 431 18.41 -17.69 -22.14
CA PHE A 431 19.28 -16.84 -22.96
C PHE A 431 19.90 -15.71 -22.13
N LEU A 432 19.09 -14.92 -21.42
CA LEU A 432 19.55 -13.81 -20.57
C LEU A 432 20.51 -14.26 -19.47
N HIS A 433 20.21 -15.37 -18.80
CA HIS A 433 21.06 -15.94 -17.74
C HIS A 433 22.40 -16.45 -18.28
N SER A 434 22.43 -16.91 -19.53
CA SER A 434 23.64 -17.38 -20.21
C SER A 434 24.54 -16.25 -20.74
N TRP A 435 24.01 -15.02 -20.85
CA TRP A 435 24.76 -13.84 -21.27
C TRP A 435 25.96 -13.57 -20.34
N LYS A 436 26.96 -12.81 -20.82
CA LYS A 436 28.15 -12.46 -20.04
C LYS A 436 28.40 -10.95 -20.06
N PRO A 437 28.28 -10.26 -18.90
CA PRO A 437 27.80 -10.74 -17.59
C PRO A 437 26.33 -11.22 -17.63
N SER A 438 25.93 -12.14 -16.75
CA SER A 438 24.56 -12.70 -16.75
C SER A 438 23.53 -11.61 -16.49
N ILE A 439 22.45 -11.58 -17.27
CA ILE A 439 21.37 -10.61 -17.11
C ILE A 439 20.28 -11.24 -16.25
N VAL A 440 19.95 -10.63 -15.12
CA VAL A 440 18.78 -10.98 -14.31
C VAL A 440 17.70 -9.94 -14.55
N HIS A 441 16.50 -10.37 -14.90
CA HIS A 441 15.40 -9.46 -15.19
C HIS A 441 14.84 -8.81 -13.92
N GLY A 442 14.59 -9.60 -12.87
CA GLY A 442 14.17 -9.12 -11.55
C GLY A 442 12.68 -8.77 -11.37
N ASP A 443 11.91 -8.64 -12.46
CA ASP A 443 10.46 -8.34 -12.44
C ASP A 443 9.68 -9.18 -13.46
N VAL A 444 9.96 -10.48 -13.50
CA VAL A 444 9.25 -11.39 -14.40
C VAL A 444 7.82 -11.60 -13.88
N LYS A 445 6.83 -11.14 -14.64
CA LYS A 445 5.40 -11.24 -14.31
C LYS A 445 4.54 -11.25 -15.58
N PRO A 446 3.28 -11.72 -15.54
CA PRO A 446 2.39 -11.70 -16.70
C PRO A 446 2.20 -10.31 -17.33
N GLY A 447 2.25 -9.25 -16.53
CA GLY A 447 2.14 -7.86 -17.03
C GLY A 447 3.31 -7.43 -17.92
N ASN A 448 4.47 -8.08 -17.78
CA ASN A 448 5.69 -7.80 -18.55
C ASN A 448 5.88 -8.76 -19.73
N ILE A 449 4.94 -9.68 -19.96
CA ILE A 449 4.95 -10.62 -21.08
C ILE A 449 3.90 -10.15 -22.09
N LEU A 450 4.36 -9.57 -23.19
CA LEU A 450 3.48 -9.07 -24.25
C LEU A 450 3.24 -10.14 -25.31
N LEU A 451 2.08 -10.12 -25.96
CA LEU A 451 1.72 -11.06 -27.02
C LEU A 451 1.67 -10.34 -28.37
N ASP A 452 2.41 -10.84 -29.36
CA ASP A 452 2.39 -10.29 -30.72
C ASP A 452 1.13 -10.71 -31.49
N ALA A 453 1.02 -10.28 -32.75
CA ALA A 453 -0.13 -10.58 -33.62
C ALA A 453 -0.39 -12.09 -33.80
N HIS A 454 0.62 -12.94 -33.61
CA HIS A 454 0.55 -14.39 -33.73
C HIS A 454 0.55 -15.10 -32.37
N PHE A 455 0.33 -14.36 -31.27
CA PHE A 455 0.39 -14.87 -29.89
C PHE A 455 1.76 -15.40 -29.46
N VAL A 456 2.83 -14.98 -30.15
CA VAL A 456 4.20 -15.23 -29.69
C VAL A 456 4.50 -14.28 -28.53
N SER A 457 5.01 -14.81 -27.44
CA SER A 457 5.31 -14.04 -26.24
C SER A 457 6.65 -13.28 -26.36
N LYS A 458 6.67 -12.05 -25.87
CA LYS A 458 7.85 -11.18 -25.78
C LYS A 458 7.98 -10.61 -24.38
N LEU A 459 9.11 -10.90 -23.73
CA LEU A 459 9.44 -10.35 -22.42
C LEU A 459 9.86 -8.88 -22.56
N SER A 460 9.37 -8.02 -21.67
CA SER A 460 9.54 -6.57 -21.70
C SER A 460 9.82 -6.00 -20.30
N ASP A 461 10.11 -4.70 -20.23
CA ASP A 461 10.33 -3.92 -18.99
C ASP A 461 11.60 -4.29 -18.22
N PHE A 462 12.74 -3.84 -18.75
CA PHE A 462 14.08 -4.12 -18.22
C PHE A 462 14.59 -3.02 -17.29
N GLY A 463 13.75 -2.08 -16.86
CA GLY A 463 14.16 -0.95 -16.02
C GLY A 463 14.90 -1.36 -14.75
N ILE A 464 14.46 -2.43 -14.08
CA ILE A 464 15.12 -2.91 -12.85
C ILE A 464 16.10 -4.08 -13.06
N CYS A 465 16.38 -4.46 -14.32
CA CYS A 465 17.29 -5.58 -14.59
C CYS A 465 18.71 -5.30 -14.08
N ARG A 466 19.50 -6.35 -13.81
CA ARG A 466 20.88 -6.24 -13.31
C ARG A 466 21.83 -7.14 -14.08
N LEU A 467 23.05 -6.66 -14.27
CA LEU A 467 24.17 -7.39 -14.88
C LEU A 467 25.03 -7.98 -13.77
N LEU A 468 24.99 -9.29 -13.58
CA LEU A 468 25.78 -9.98 -12.56
C LEU A 468 27.22 -10.17 -13.04
N SER A 469 28.13 -9.36 -12.49
CA SER A 469 29.56 -9.47 -12.76
C SER A 469 30.20 -10.54 -11.87
N SER A 470 31.25 -11.21 -12.35
CA SER A 470 31.88 -12.35 -11.65
C SER A 470 32.57 -11.98 -10.32
N GLY A 471 32.69 -10.69 -9.99
CA GLY A 471 33.35 -10.17 -8.78
C GLY A 471 32.43 -10.02 -7.56
N GLU A 472 31.11 -9.95 -7.73
CA GLU A 472 30.14 -9.84 -6.63
C GLU A 472 29.63 -11.25 -6.27
N ARG A 473 30.40 -11.95 -5.44
CA ARG A 473 30.07 -13.31 -4.99
C ARG A 473 29.46 -13.26 -3.60
N SER A 474 28.48 -14.11 -3.34
CA SER A 474 27.97 -14.36 -1.98
C SER A 474 29.10 -14.77 -1.03
N SER A 475 28.91 -14.59 0.28
CA SER A 475 29.83 -15.03 1.34
C SER A 475 30.27 -16.50 1.24
N ASN A 476 29.52 -17.33 0.52
CA ASN A 476 29.81 -18.74 0.24
C ASN A 476 30.46 -19.00 -1.14
N ASN A 477 31.01 -17.99 -1.81
CA ASN A 477 31.88 -18.04 -3.00
C ASN A 477 31.39 -18.78 -4.27
N THR A 478 30.13 -19.20 -4.33
CA THR A 478 29.63 -20.12 -5.39
C THR A 478 28.58 -19.51 -6.32
N THR A 479 27.96 -18.38 -5.99
CA THR A 479 26.90 -17.74 -6.80
C THR A 479 27.19 -16.26 -7.00
N ALA A 480 27.08 -15.77 -8.24
CA ALA A 480 27.09 -14.33 -8.53
C ALA A 480 25.79 -13.72 -7.98
N VAL A 481 25.91 -12.63 -7.23
CA VAL A 481 24.81 -11.98 -6.52
C VAL A 481 24.97 -10.48 -6.68
N HIS A 482 23.86 -9.77 -6.85
CA HIS A 482 23.84 -8.31 -6.75
C HIS A 482 23.05 -7.91 -5.50
N LEU A 483 23.71 -7.22 -4.56
CA LEU A 483 23.03 -6.66 -3.38
C LEU A 483 22.18 -5.46 -3.82
N THR A 484 20.89 -5.50 -3.52
CA THR A 484 19.98 -4.42 -3.93
C THR A 484 18.82 -4.30 -2.96
N ASN A 485 18.23 -3.11 -2.88
CA ASN A 485 16.90 -2.97 -2.29
C ASN A 485 15.93 -3.80 -3.14
N PRO A 486 15.12 -4.70 -2.52
CA PRO A 486 14.16 -5.50 -3.25
C PRO A 486 13.22 -4.60 -4.06
N LYS A 487 13.34 -4.67 -5.38
CA LYS A 487 12.44 -4.06 -6.36
C LYS A 487 11.78 -5.19 -7.16
N GLY A 488 10.51 -5.02 -7.50
CA GLY A 488 9.74 -6.01 -8.28
C GLY A 488 8.29 -6.10 -7.80
N THR A 489 7.51 -6.95 -8.46
CA THR A 489 6.07 -7.06 -8.20
C THR A 489 5.75 -8.11 -7.15
N PHE A 490 5.03 -7.70 -6.10
CA PHE A 490 4.64 -8.57 -5.00
C PHE A 490 3.85 -9.79 -5.49
N GLY A 491 4.20 -10.99 -5.00
CA GLY A 491 3.64 -12.27 -5.44
C GLY A 491 4.53 -13.04 -6.41
N TYR A 492 5.37 -12.34 -7.19
CA TYR A 492 6.37 -12.93 -8.08
C TYR A 492 7.78 -12.82 -7.53
N MET A 493 8.00 -11.93 -6.56
CA MET A 493 9.32 -11.72 -5.95
C MET A 493 9.81 -12.96 -5.21
N ASP A 494 11.10 -13.25 -5.43
CA ASP A 494 11.85 -14.28 -4.73
C ASP A 494 11.85 -14.03 -3.20
N PRO A 495 11.40 -14.99 -2.38
CA PRO A 495 11.38 -14.83 -0.93
C PRO A 495 12.78 -14.60 -0.33
N GLU A 496 13.83 -15.20 -0.87
CA GLU A 496 15.20 -14.96 -0.38
C GLU A 496 15.75 -13.61 -0.84
N LEU A 497 15.27 -13.05 -1.97
CA LEU A 497 15.57 -11.66 -2.33
C LEU A 497 14.93 -10.70 -1.34
N LEU A 498 13.68 -10.95 -0.92
CA LEU A 498 12.95 -10.10 0.02
C LEU A 498 13.60 -10.07 1.41
N VAL A 499 14.20 -11.19 1.84
CA VAL A 499 14.84 -11.31 3.15
C VAL A 499 16.31 -10.85 3.11
N GLU A 500 17.07 -11.30 2.11
CA GLU A 500 18.52 -11.11 2.08
C GLU A 500 19.00 -9.95 1.19
N GLY A 501 18.13 -9.38 0.34
CA GLY A 501 18.51 -8.35 -0.65
C GLY A 501 19.38 -8.85 -1.80
N ASN A 502 19.56 -10.17 -1.92
CA ASN A 502 20.50 -10.80 -2.84
C ASN A 502 19.81 -11.23 -4.14
N LEU A 503 19.91 -10.41 -5.19
CA LEU A 503 19.34 -10.71 -6.51
C LEU A 503 20.23 -11.71 -7.28
N THR A 504 19.61 -12.76 -7.82
CA THR A 504 20.30 -13.82 -8.58
C THR A 504 19.48 -14.30 -9.77
N ILE A 505 20.08 -15.05 -10.69
CA ILE A 505 19.34 -15.74 -11.76
C ILE A 505 18.21 -16.64 -11.21
N LYS A 506 18.37 -17.18 -10.00
CA LYS A 506 17.34 -18.01 -9.33
C LYS A 506 16.14 -17.21 -8.87
N SER A 507 16.24 -15.89 -8.81
CA SER A 507 15.10 -15.03 -8.51
C SER A 507 14.12 -15.01 -9.68
N ASP A 508 14.61 -14.91 -10.92
CA ASP A 508 13.78 -15.05 -12.12
C ASP A 508 13.17 -16.47 -12.24
N VAL A 509 13.88 -17.52 -11.79
CA VAL A 509 13.36 -18.90 -11.77
C VAL A 509 12.15 -19.03 -10.85
N TYR A 510 12.17 -18.37 -9.69
CA TYR A 510 11.03 -18.37 -8.78
C TYR A 510 9.81 -17.70 -9.44
N SER A 511 10.00 -16.50 -10.00
CA SER A 511 8.94 -15.77 -10.70
C SER A 511 8.37 -16.55 -11.89
N PHE A 512 9.23 -17.22 -12.67
CA PHE A 512 8.84 -18.14 -13.73
C PHE A 512 7.95 -19.27 -13.22
N GLY A 513 8.31 -19.89 -12.08
CA GLY A 513 7.52 -20.94 -11.44
C GLY A 513 6.10 -20.47 -11.09
N ILE A 514 5.96 -19.26 -10.53
CA ILE A 514 4.66 -18.67 -10.21
C ILE A 514 3.80 -18.51 -11.47
N ILE A 515 4.40 -18.02 -12.57
CA ILE A 515 3.70 -17.86 -13.86
C ILE A 515 3.22 -19.20 -14.42
N LEU A 516 4.02 -20.27 -14.31
CA LEU A 516 3.57 -21.61 -14.72
C LEU A 516 2.32 -22.07 -13.95
N LEU A 517 2.26 -21.79 -12.64
CA LEU A 517 1.09 -22.12 -11.83
C LEU A 517 -0.13 -21.27 -12.21
N GLU A 518 0.06 -20.00 -12.58
CA GLU A 518 -1.01 -19.13 -13.07
C GLU A 518 -1.51 -19.57 -14.45
N LEU A 519 -0.63 -19.98 -15.35
CA LEU A 519 -1.01 -20.53 -16.65
C LEU A 519 -1.87 -21.80 -16.50
N LEU A 520 -1.57 -22.64 -15.51
CA LEU A 520 -2.35 -23.85 -15.20
C LEU A 520 -3.71 -23.54 -14.58
N THR A 521 -3.80 -22.56 -13.69
CA THR A 521 -4.95 -22.43 -12.77
C THR A 521 -5.76 -21.14 -12.92
N LYS A 522 -5.19 -20.10 -13.55
CA LYS A 522 -5.76 -18.74 -13.62
C LYS A 522 -6.14 -18.17 -12.25
N ARG A 523 -5.43 -18.59 -11.20
CA ARG A 523 -5.59 -18.10 -9.83
C ARG A 523 -4.56 -17.00 -9.56
N PRO A 524 -4.80 -16.10 -8.60
CA PRO A 524 -3.83 -15.07 -8.25
C PRO A 524 -2.52 -15.69 -7.72
N ALA A 525 -1.38 -15.08 -8.06
CA ALA A 525 -0.05 -15.47 -7.58
C ALA A 525 0.04 -15.73 -6.06
N SER A 526 -0.72 -15.00 -5.24
CA SER A 526 -0.69 -15.17 -3.78
C SER A 526 -1.22 -16.53 -3.34
N GLY A 527 -0.35 -17.34 -2.75
CA GLY A 527 -0.71 -18.66 -2.18
C GLY A 527 -0.95 -19.76 -3.23
N ILE A 528 -0.68 -19.49 -4.50
CA ILE A 528 -0.94 -20.40 -5.62
C ILE A 528 -0.12 -21.70 -5.52
N ALA A 529 1.17 -21.60 -5.16
CA ALA A 529 2.05 -22.76 -4.97
C ALA A 529 1.51 -23.72 -3.92
N ASN A 530 1.03 -23.18 -2.81
CA ASN A 530 0.40 -23.96 -1.75
C ASN A 530 -0.90 -24.63 -2.19
N ALA A 531 -1.75 -23.90 -2.92
CA ALA A 531 -3.01 -24.46 -3.44
C ALA A 531 -2.75 -25.64 -4.37
N VAL A 532 -1.77 -25.50 -5.29
CA VAL A 532 -1.38 -26.55 -6.24
C VAL A 532 -0.73 -27.73 -5.52
N ARG A 533 0.20 -27.49 -4.59
CA ARG A 533 0.83 -28.54 -3.78
C ARG A 533 -0.20 -29.37 -3.01
N ARG A 534 -1.20 -28.72 -2.39
CA ARG A 534 -2.31 -29.42 -1.73
C ARG A 534 -3.12 -30.25 -2.73
N ALA A 535 -3.54 -29.66 -3.85
CA ALA A 535 -4.33 -30.35 -4.86
C ALA A 535 -3.61 -31.58 -5.43
N ILE A 536 -2.28 -31.53 -5.61
CA ILE A 536 -1.49 -32.71 -6.00
C ILE A 536 -1.53 -33.77 -4.90
N SER A 537 -1.28 -33.39 -3.63
CA SER A 537 -1.26 -34.33 -2.50
C SER A 537 -2.61 -35.00 -2.25
N THR A 538 -3.71 -34.31 -2.52
CA THR A 538 -5.08 -34.83 -2.35
C THR A 538 -5.64 -35.49 -3.61
N GLY A 539 -4.88 -35.51 -4.71
CA GLY A 539 -5.34 -36.07 -5.99
C GLY A 539 -6.42 -35.23 -6.70
N THR A 540 -6.61 -33.96 -6.30
CA THR A 540 -7.66 -33.07 -6.82
C THR A 540 -7.13 -31.99 -7.76
N LEU A 541 -6.01 -32.24 -8.46
CA LEU A 541 -5.39 -31.26 -9.36
C LEU A 541 -6.35 -30.76 -10.44
N GLU A 542 -7.16 -31.64 -11.04
CA GLU A 542 -8.11 -31.30 -12.10
C GLU A 542 -9.10 -30.20 -11.68
N THR A 543 -9.49 -30.18 -10.40
CA THR A 543 -10.45 -29.20 -9.86
C THR A 543 -9.92 -27.78 -9.78
N ILE A 544 -8.59 -27.61 -9.86
CA ILE A 544 -7.94 -26.30 -9.77
C ILE A 544 -7.39 -25.84 -11.12
N LEU A 545 -7.38 -26.69 -12.14
CA LEU A 545 -7.00 -26.32 -13.49
C LEU A 545 -8.03 -25.34 -14.06
N ASP A 546 -7.54 -24.40 -14.87
CA ASP A 546 -8.39 -23.40 -15.49
C ASP A 546 -9.26 -24.02 -16.59
N PRO A 547 -10.60 -24.08 -16.43
CA PRO A 547 -11.48 -24.64 -17.45
C PRO A 547 -11.48 -23.83 -18.75
N SER A 548 -11.10 -22.55 -18.71
CA SER A 548 -11.02 -21.73 -19.92
C SER A 548 -9.84 -22.07 -20.83
N ALA A 549 -8.84 -22.81 -20.33
CA ALA A 549 -7.75 -23.35 -21.14
C ALA A 549 -8.18 -24.57 -21.99
N GLY A 550 -9.42 -25.03 -21.85
CA GLY A 550 -9.89 -26.31 -22.38
C GLY A 550 -9.45 -27.50 -21.51
N GLY A 551 -9.53 -28.70 -22.08
CA GLY A 551 -9.15 -29.93 -21.39
C GLY A 551 -7.64 -30.14 -21.37
N TRP A 552 -6.97 -29.71 -20.29
CA TRP A 552 -5.58 -30.08 -20.04
C TRP A 552 -5.44 -31.61 -19.96
N PRO A 553 -4.48 -32.23 -20.68
CA PRO A 553 -4.13 -33.62 -20.42
C PRO A 553 -3.60 -33.76 -19.00
N TYR A 554 -4.23 -34.62 -18.18
CA TYR A 554 -3.92 -34.73 -16.75
C TYR A 554 -2.43 -34.97 -16.47
N MET A 555 -1.81 -35.90 -17.20
CA MET A 555 -0.39 -36.24 -17.02
C MET A 555 0.51 -35.03 -17.30
N LEU A 556 0.20 -34.27 -18.35
CA LEU A 556 0.93 -33.06 -18.73
C LEU A 556 0.76 -31.95 -17.69
N ALA A 557 -0.47 -31.70 -17.26
CA ALA A 557 -0.74 -30.70 -16.23
C ALA A 557 -0.05 -31.03 -14.91
N LYS A 558 -0.02 -32.32 -14.54
CA LYS A 558 0.67 -32.80 -13.35
C LYS A 558 2.18 -32.62 -13.44
N GLU A 559 2.79 -32.97 -14.58
CA GLU A 559 4.22 -32.78 -14.80
C GLU A 559 4.62 -31.29 -14.77
N LEU A 560 3.85 -30.44 -15.46
CA LEU A 560 4.07 -29.00 -15.46
C LEU A 560 3.89 -28.40 -14.06
N ALA A 561 2.90 -28.86 -13.29
CA ALA A 561 2.68 -28.42 -11.91
C ALA A 561 3.84 -28.81 -10.99
N HIS A 562 4.39 -30.02 -11.12
CA HIS A 562 5.57 -30.44 -10.37
C HIS A 562 6.80 -29.61 -10.72
N LEU A 563 7.03 -29.34 -12.02
CA LEU A 563 8.12 -28.48 -12.48
C LEU A 563 7.99 -27.06 -11.91
N ALA A 564 6.80 -26.50 -11.97
CA ALA A 564 6.49 -25.17 -11.44
C ALA A 564 6.73 -25.09 -9.93
N LEU A 565 6.29 -26.09 -9.15
CA LEU A 565 6.54 -26.14 -7.71
C LEU A 565 8.03 -26.24 -7.37
N ARG A 566 8.83 -26.96 -8.16
CA ARG A 566 10.30 -27.00 -7.99
C ARG A 566 10.95 -25.64 -8.26
N CYS A 567 10.43 -24.88 -9.23
CA CYS A 567 10.87 -23.51 -9.48
C CYS A 567 10.53 -22.57 -8.32
N CYS A 568 9.39 -22.80 -7.64
CA CYS A 568 8.92 -22.04 -6.49
C CYS A 568 9.49 -22.48 -5.13
N GLU A 569 10.55 -23.29 -5.10
CA GLU A 569 11.17 -23.70 -3.82
C GLU A 569 11.71 -22.48 -3.05
N MET A 570 11.51 -22.49 -1.73
CA MET A 570 11.88 -21.34 -0.88
C MET A 570 13.38 -21.08 -0.96
N SER A 571 14.19 -22.14 -0.90
CA SER A 571 15.64 -22.01 -1.04
C SER A 571 16.07 -21.99 -2.50
N ARG A 572 16.82 -20.96 -2.91
CA ARG A 572 17.36 -20.82 -4.28
C ARG A 572 18.22 -22.00 -4.72
N ARG A 573 18.84 -22.72 -3.76
CA ARG A 573 19.67 -23.91 -4.02
C ARG A 573 18.87 -25.10 -4.51
N ASN A 574 17.59 -25.19 -4.13
CA ASN A 574 16.70 -26.28 -4.51
C ASN A 574 15.96 -26.03 -5.82
N ARG A 575 16.00 -24.78 -6.32
CA ARG A 575 15.38 -24.41 -7.60
C ARG A 575 16.20 -25.02 -8.74
N PRO A 576 15.57 -25.50 -9.83
CA PRO A 576 16.27 -26.03 -11.00
C PRO A 576 17.06 -24.95 -11.74
N ASP A 577 17.92 -25.36 -12.68
CA ASP A 577 18.47 -24.48 -13.72
C ASP A 577 17.53 -24.43 -14.93
N LEU A 578 17.34 -23.24 -15.51
CA LEU A 578 16.40 -23.09 -16.63
C LEU A 578 16.85 -23.85 -17.88
N ARG A 579 18.15 -23.88 -18.17
CA ARG A 579 18.67 -24.43 -19.41
C ARG A 579 18.86 -25.94 -19.34
N SER A 580 19.37 -26.48 -18.22
CA SER A 580 19.60 -27.92 -18.10
C SER A 580 18.36 -28.71 -17.67
N ASP A 581 17.58 -28.17 -16.74
CA ASP A 581 16.54 -28.95 -16.07
C ASP A 581 15.15 -28.58 -16.58
N VAL A 582 14.81 -27.28 -16.56
CA VAL A 582 13.45 -26.82 -16.90
C VAL A 582 13.16 -26.94 -18.40
N TRP A 583 14.09 -26.47 -19.24
CA TRP A 583 13.97 -26.54 -20.69
C TRP A 583 13.77 -27.97 -21.19
N THR A 584 14.53 -28.93 -20.65
CA THR A 584 14.43 -30.35 -21.00
C THR A 584 13.03 -30.91 -20.74
N VAL A 585 12.44 -30.59 -19.58
CA VAL A 585 11.07 -31.03 -19.24
C VAL A 585 10.04 -30.37 -20.16
N LEU A 586 10.15 -29.06 -20.41
CA LEU A 586 9.22 -28.35 -21.30
C LEU A 586 9.30 -28.85 -22.75
N GLN A 587 10.49 -29.19 -23.24
CA GLN A 587 10.67 -29.80 -24.56
C GLN A 587 10.06 -31.20 -24.63
N SER A 588 10.28 -32.03 -23.62
CA SER A 588 9.67 -33.36 -23.52
C SER A 588 8.14 -33.29 -23.54
N ILE A 589 7.58 -32.37 -22.75
CA ILE A 589 6.14 -32.10 -22.72
C ILE A 589 5.64 -31.63 -24.10
N SER A 590 6.34 -30.69 -24.73
CA SER A 590 5.95 -30.13 -26.03
C SER A 590 6.02 -31.15 -27.16
N ALA A 591 7.03 -32.02 -27.15
CA ALA A 591 7.19 -33.11 -28.11
C ALA A 591 6.09 -34.17 -27.98
N SER A 592 5.58 -34.39 -26.76
CA SER A 592 4.47 -35.32 -26.51
C SER A 592 3.10 -34.79 -26.98
N CYS A 593 3.04 -33.54 -27.44
CA CYS A 593 1.82 -32.86 -27.89
C CYS A 593 1.74 -32.67 -29.41
N GLN A 594 2.81 -32.98 -30.14
CA GLN A 594 2.86 -33.01 -31.61
C GLN A 594 2.51 -34.42 -32.08
#